data_AF-A0A060CGT7-F1
#
_entry.id   AF-A0A060CGT7-F1
#
_cell.length_a   1.000
_cell.length_b   1.000
_cell.length_c   1.000
_cell.angle_alpha   90.00
_cell.angle_beta   90.00
_cell.angle_gamma   90.00
#
_symmetry.space_group_name_H-M   'P 1'
#
loop_
_entity.id
_entity.type
_entity.pdbx_description
1 polymer ?
#
loop_
_entity_poly.entity_id
_entity_poly.type
_entity_poly.pdbx_seq_one_letter_code
_entity_poly.pdbx_strand_id
1 'polypeptide(L)' 'DWYKDKQPSREEALQKLIPRTHPGAIVLLHSTSKTNSEVLDELLTKWEQMGYTFGLVKDIK' A
#
# COMPACT_ATOMS: atom_id res chain seq x y z
N ASP A 1 -0.40 -5.58 7.27
CA ASP A 1 -0.43 -6.64 8.29
C ASP A 1 0.60 -6.30 9.36
N TRP A 2 0.33 -6.53 10.63
CA TRP A 2 1.30 -6.28 11.71
C TRP A 2 1.73 -7.57 12.43
N TYR A 3 1.13 -8.72 12.09
CA TYR A 3 1.42 -10.01 12.71
C TYR A 3 2.67 -10.64 12.11
N LYS A 4 3.82 -10.46 12.76
CA LYS A 4 5.14 -10.90 12.30
C LYS A 4 5.22 -12.37 11.86
N ASP A 5 4.47 -13.27 12.53
CA ASP A 5 4.49 -14.71 12.25
C ASP A 5 3.48 -15.16 11.19
N LYS A 6 2.61 -14.25 10.73
CA LYS A 6 1.56 -14.52 9.73
C LYS A 6 1.54 -13.42 8.66
N GLN A 7 2.71 -13.19 8.07
CA GLN A 7 2.82 -12.21 7.00
C GLN A 7 2.11 -12.72 5.74
N PRO A 8 1.26 -11.89 5.10
CA PRO A 8 0.60 -12.28 3.85
C PRO A 8 1.64 -12.47 2.75
N SER A 9 1.27 -13.21 1.71
CA SER A 9 2.09 -13.25 0.49
C SER A 9 2.05 -11.91 -0.26
N ARG A 10 2.96 -11.76 -1.22
CA ARG A 10 2.99 -10.61 -2.12
C ARG A 10 1.67 -10.43 -2.86
N GLU A 11 1.16 -11.51 -3.47
CA GLU A 11 -0.08 -11.51 -4.23
C GLU A 11 -1.28 -11.14 -3.34
N GLU A 12 -1.34 -11.67 -2.12
CA GLU A 12 -2.39 -11.34 -1.17
C GLU A 12 -2.37 -9.86 -0.76
N ALA A 13 -1.18 -9.28 -0.58
CA ALA A 13 -1.04 -7.86 -0.27
C ALA A 13 -1.57 -6.99 -1.42
N LEU A 14 -1.17 -7.30 -2.66
CA LEU A 14 -1.64 -6.59 -3.86
C LEU A 14 -3.15 -6.75 -4.08
N GLN A 15 -3.68 -7.96 -3.95
CA GLN A 15 -5.12 -8.25 -4.07
C GLN A 15 -5.95 -7.56 -2.99
N LYS A 16 -5.37 -7.28 -1.81
CA LYS A 16 -6.06 -6.52 -0.77
C LYS A 16 -6.02 -5.01 -1.03
N LEU A 17 -4.92 -4.47 -1.52
CA LEU A 17 -4.70 -3.03 -1.59
C LEU A 17 -5.25 -2.40 -2.88
N ILE A 18 -5.03 -3.04 -4.03
CA ILE A 18 -5.41 -2.47 -5.34
C ILE A 18 -6.93 -2.29 -5.48
N PRO A 19 -7.78 -3.28 -5.15
CA PRO A 19 -9.23 -3.12 -5.30
C PRO A 19 -9.84 -2.09 -4.35
N ARG A 20 -9.12 -1.71 -3.28
CA ARG A 20 -9.53 -0.69 -2.31
C ARG A 20 -8.99 0.70 -2.63
N THR A 21 -8.22 0.83 -3.71
CA THR A 21 -7.67 2.12 -4.14
C THR A 21 -8.77 2.96 -4.78
N HIS A 22 -8.94 4.19 -4.31
CA HIS A 22 -9.87 5.17 -4.85
C HIS A 22 -9.27 6.58 -4.73
N PRO A 23 -9.76 7.59 -5.49
CA PRO A 23 -9.34 8.97 -5.32
C PRO A 23 -9.50 9.43 -3.85
N GLY A 24 -8.44 10.03 -3.30
CA GLY A 24 -8.39 10.47 -1.91
C GLY A 24 -8.17 9.37 -0.86
N ALA A 25 -7.83 8.13 -1.25
CA ALA A 25 -7.56 7.07 -0.29
C ALA A 25 -6.36 7.39 0.62
N ILE A 26 -6.52 7.14 1.92
CA ILE A 26 -5.45 7.17 2.92
C ILE A 26 -5.08 5.73 3.25
N VAL A 27 -3.90 5.29 2.84
CA VAL A 27 -3.45 3.90 3.00
C VAL A 27 -2.62 3.75 4.27
N LEU A 28 -3.10 2.93 5.20
CA LEU A 28 -2.39 2.60 6.44
C LEU A 28 -1.46 1.39 6.23
N LEU A 29 -0.15 1.63 6.36
CA LEU A 29 0.88 0.59 6.28
C LEU A 29 1.62 0.46 7.62
N HIS A 30 2.13 -0.75 7.90
CA HIS A 30 2.93 -1.04 9.09
C HIS A 30 4.35 -1.40 8.66
N SER A 31 5.36 -0.71 9.20
CA SER A 31 6.79 -0.90 8.89
C SER A 31 7.40 -2.17 9.50
N THR A 32 6.67 -2.85 10.39
CA THR A 32 7.08 -4.11 11.02
C THR A 32 6.84 -5.34 10.13
N SER A 33 6.21 -5.15 8.97
CA SER A 33 5.90 -6.19 8.01
C SER A 33 6.96 -6.25 6.91
N LYS A 34 7.75 -7.34 6.90
CA LYS A 34 8.77 -7.56 5.86
C LYS A 34 8.13 -7.60 4.46
N THR A 35 7.00 -8.29 4.32
CA THR A 35 6.27 -8.33 3.04
C THR A 35 5.83 -6.94 2.60
N ASN A 36 5.29 -6.11 3.50
CA ASN A 36 4.90 -4.73 3.15
C ASN A 36 6.08 -3.93 2.59
N SER A 37 7.25 -4.01 3.21
CA SER A 37 8.45 -3.32 2.72
C SER A 37 8.90 -3.83 1.35
N GLU A 38 8.81 -5.14 1.11
CA GLU A 38 9.20 -5.75 -0.17
C GLU A 38 8.24 -5.39 -1.31
N VAL A 39 6.94 -5.25 -1.04
CA VAL A 39 5.93 -4.92 -2.06
C VAL A 39 5.66 -3.43 -2.22
N LEU A 40 6.21 -2.58 -1.34
CA LEU A 40 5.92 -1.15 -1.33
C LEU A 40 6.34 -0.48 -2.64
N ASP A 41 7.53 -0.79 -3.16
CA ASP A 41 8.04 -0.19 -4.39
C ASP A 41 7.15 -0.52 -5.61
N GLU A 42 6.69 -1.76 -5.70
CA GLU A 42 5.74 -2.20 -6.72
C GLU A 42 4.37 -1.53 -6.59
N LEU A 43 3.87 -1.39 -5.36
CA LEU A 43 2.60 -0.70 -5.10
C LEU A 43 2.66 0.76 -5.52
N LEU A 44 3.74 1.46 -5.16
CA LEU A 44 3.97 2.85 -5.55
C LEU A 44 3.98 2.99 -7.07
N THR A 45 4.80 2.18 -7.75
CA THR A 45 4.89 2.14 -9.22
C THR A 45 3.52 1.92 -9.87
N LYS A 46 2.73 0.98 -9.34
CA LYS A 46 1.42 0.65 -9.91
C LYS A 46 0.41 1.77 -9.71
N TRP A 47 0.41 2.42 -8.55
CA TRP A 47 -0.46 3.58 -8.32
C TRP A 47 -0.10 4.75 -9.22
N GLU A 48 1.19 5.01 -9.49
CA GLU A 48 1.63 6.01 -10.46
C GLU A 48 1.15 5.67 -11.88
N GLN A 49 1.27 4.41 -12.30
CA GLN A 49 0.75 3.94 -13.60
C GLN A 49 -0.77 4.08 -13.72
N MET A 50 -1.50 3.99 -12.60
CA MET A 50 -2.94 4.22 -12.53
C MET A 50 -3.31 5.72 -12.53
N GLY A 51 -2.32 6.63 -12.53
CA GLY A 51 -2.52 8.08 -12.55
C GLY A 51 -2.69 8.72 -11.17
N TYR A 52 -2.38 8.00 -10.09
CA TYR A 52 -2.40 8.58 -8.74
C TYR A 52 -1.09 9.32 -8.43
N THR A 53 -1.19 10.27 -7.51
CA THR A 53 -0.06 10.98 -6.92
C THR A 53 -0.07 10.79 -5.41
N PHE A 54 1.11 10.88 -4.79
CA PHE A 54 1.27 10.78 -3.33
C PHE A 54 1.45 12.17 -2.72
N GLY A 55 0.81 12.39 -1.58
CA GLY A 55 0.92 13.63 -0.82
C GLY A 55 0.97 13.35 0.68
N LEU A 56 1.25 14.38 1.46
CA LEU A 56 1.20 14.27 2.91
C LEU A 56 -0.25 14.39 3.37
N VAL A 57 -0.61 13.71 4.46
CA VAL A 57 -1.98 13.76 5.02
C VAL A 57 -2.42 15.20 5.30
N LYS A 58 -1.50 16.07 5.71
CA LYS A 58 -1.75 17.50 5.95
C LYS A 58 -2.12 18.31 4.70
N ASP A 59 -1.85 17.78 3.50
CA ASP A 59 -2.13 18.44 2.23
C ASP A 59 -3.54 18.10 1.73
N ILE A 60 -4.23 17.14 2.37
CA ILE A 60 -5.63 16.79 2.11
C ILE A 60 -6.51 17.88 2.73
N LYS A 61 -7.35 18.53 1.90
CA LYS A 61 -8.29 19.59 2.29
C LYS A 61 -9.63 19.05 2.76
#